data_AF-B7NLF3-F1
#
_entry.id   AF-B7NLF3-F1
#
_cell.length_a   1.000
_cell.length_b   1.000
_cell.length_c   1.000
_cell.angle_alpha   90.00
_cell.angle_beta   90.00
_cell.angle_gamma   90.00
#
_symmetry.space_group_name_H-M   'P 1'
#
loop_
_entity.id
_entity.type
_entity.pdbx_description
1 polymer ?
#
loop_
_entity_poly.entity_id
_entity_poly.type
_entity_poly.pdbx_seq_one_letter_code
_entity_poly.pdbx_strand_id
1 'polypeptide(L)'
;MKTGIVTTLIALCLPVSVFATTLRLSTDVDLLVLDGKKVSSSLLRGADSIELDNGPHQLVFRVEKTIHLSNSEERLYISPPLVVSFNTQLINQVNFRLPRLENEREANHFDAAPRLELLDGDATPIPVKLDILAITSTAKTIDYEVEVERYNKSAKRASLPQFATMMADDSTLLSGVSELDAIPPQSQVLTEQRLKYWFKLADPQTRNTFLQWAEKQPSS
;
A
#
# COMPACT_ATOMS: atom_id res chain seq x y z
N MET A 1 -33.29 26.99 -52.60
CA MET A 1 -33.93 27.09 -51.27
C MET A 1 -34.28 25.69 -50.78
N LYS A 2 -33.41 25.01 -50.02
CA LYS A 2 -33.71 23.92 -49.06
C LYS A 2 -32.53 23.85 -48.08
N THR A 3 -32.65 24.53 -46.94
CA THR A 3 -31.65 24.56 -45.86
C THR A 3 -31.78 23.28 -45.03
N GLY A 4 -30.70 22.48 -44.98
CA GLY A 4 -30.61 21.31 -44.10
C GLY A 4 -30.22 21.71 -42.68
N ILE A 5 -30.97 21.20 -41.69
CA ILE A 5 -30.70 21.39 -40.27
C ILE A 5 -29.61 20.38 -39.87
N VAL A 6 -28.44 20.87 -39.46
CA VAL A 6 -27.39 20.05 -38.85
C VAL A 6 -27.60 20.07 -37.34
N THR A 7 -28.07 18.95 -36.79
CA THR A 7 -28.24 18.76 -35.35
C THR A 7 -26.90 18.37 -34.74
N THR A 8 -26.22 19.31 -34.07
CA THR A 8 -24.98 19.03 -33.33
C THR A 8 -25.30 18.35 -31.99
N LEU A 9 -24.90 17.09 -31.84
CA LEU A 9 -25.01 16.33 -30.60
C LEU A 9 -23.86 16.74 -29.67
N ILE A 10 -24.15 17.44 -28.57
CA ILE A 10 -23.16 17.77 -27.53
C ILE A 10 -23.09 16.56 -26.58
N ALA A 11 -22.01 15.79 -26.67
CA ALA A 11 -21.72 14.72 -25.70
C ALA A 11 -21.23 15.35 -24.39
N LEU A 12 -22.08 15.31 -23.37
CA LEU A 12 -21.79 15.80 -22.02
C LEU A 12 -20.88 14.77 -21.30
N CYS A 13 -19.56 14.96 -21.33
CA CYS A 13 -18.65 14.23 -20.45
C CYS A 13 -18.86 14.71 -19.00
N LEU A 14 -19.64 13.96 -18.21
CA LEU A 14 -19.70 14.16 -16.76
C LEU A 14 -18.38 13.67 -16.14
N PRO A 15 -17.75 14.44 -15.23
CA PRO A 15 -16.54 14.00 -14.54
C PRO A 15 -16.84 12.76 -13.69
N VAL A 16 -16.08 11.69 -13.89
CA VAL A 16 -16.12 10.51 -13.03
C VAL A 16 -15.53 10.92 -11.68
N SER A 17 -16.37 10.94 -10.64
CA SER A 17 -15.90 11.19 -9.27
C SER A 17 -15.13 9.95 -8.81
N VAL A 18 -13.83 10.10 -8.55
CA VAL A 18 -13.02 9.04 -7.93
C VAL A 18 -13.30 9.06 -6.44
N PHE A 19 -13.99 8.03 -5.94
CA PHE A 19 -14.16 7.85 -4.49
C PHE A 19 -12.82 7.40 -3.89
N ALA A 20 -12.33 8.10 -2.87
CA ALA A 20 -11.17 7.65 -2.12
C ALA A 20 -11.61 6.59 -1.11
N THR A 21 -10.91 5.46 -1.07
CA THR A 21 -11.18 4.40 -0.08
C THR A 21 -10.33 4.66 1.14
N THR A 22 -10.90 4.62 2.35
CA THR A 22 -10.13 4.89 3.57
C THR A 22 -9.80 3.59 4.30
N LEU A 23 -8.50 3.25 4.44
CA LEU A 23 -8.04 2.19 5.33
C LEU A 23 -7.93 2.71 6.75
N ARG A 24 -8.79 2.23 7.65
CA ARG A 24 -8.72 2.57 9.07
C ARG A 24 -7.61 1.77 9.74
N LEU A 25 -6.72 2.49 10.43
CA LEU A 25 -5.65 1.87 11.19
C LEU A 25 -6.20 1.34 12.51
N SER A 26 -5.76 0.14 12.87
CA SER A 26 -6.10 -0.50 14.15
C SER A 26 -4.91 -0.40 15.09
N THR A 27 -5.14 -0.16 16.38
CA THR A 27 -4.09 -0.10 17.39
C THR A 27 -3.32 -1.40 17.53
N ASP A 28 -3.96 -2.52 17.19
CA ASP A 28 -3.39 -3.86 17.29
C ASP A 28 -2.69 -4.28 15.98
N VAL A 29 -2.61 -3.41 14.98
CA VAL A 29 -2.05 -3.70 13.66
C VAL A 29 -0.86 -2.78 13.37
N ASP A 30 0.34 -3.37 13.34
CA ASP A 30 1.55 -2.70 12.87
C ASP A 30 1.67 -2.85 11.34
N LEU A 31 1.32 -1.80 10.59
CA LEU A 31 1.42 -1.79 9.14
C LEU A 31 2.88 -1.58 8.70
N LEU A 32 3.43 -2.59 8.04
CA LEU A 32 4.84 -2.65 7.62
C LEU A 32 5.04 -2.21 6.18
N VAL A 33 4.13 -2.60 5.29
CA VAL A 33 4.18 -2.32 3.85
C VAL A 33 2.75 -2.08 3.33
N LEU A 34 2.61 -1.09 2.46
CA LEU A 34 1.43 -0.83 1.63
C LEU A 34 1.88 -0.82 0.17
N ASP A 35 1.29 -1.69 -0.65
CA ASP A 35 1.48 -1.74 -2.10
C ASP A 35 2.95 -1.84 -2.53
N GLY A 36 3.71 -2.70 -1.83
CA GLY A 36 5.14 -2.92 -2.09
C GLY A 36 6.07 -1.85 -1.51
N LYS A 37 5.53 -0.83 -0.82
CA LYS A 37 6.30 0.23 -0.19
C LYS A 37 6.25 0.18 1.33
N LYS A 38 7.41 0.31 1.97
CA LYS A 38 7.51 0.33 3.42
C LYS A 38 6.72 1.50 3.97
N VAL A 39 5.85 1.21 4.93
CA VAL A 39 5.20 2.23 5.74
C VAL A 39 5.89 2.23 7.09
N SER A 40 6.31 3.40 7.55
CA SER A 40 6.89 3.50 8.88
C SER A 40 5.76 3.70 9.88
N SER A 41 5.63 2.79 10.84
CA SER A 41 4.63 2.91 11.89
C SER A 41 4.75 4.22 12.66
N SER A 42 5.95 4.80 12.79
CA SER A 42 6.13 6.13 13.36
C SER A 42 5.52 7.26 12.53
N LEU A 43 5.46 7.13 11.20
CA LEU A 43 4.77 8.08 10.33
C LEU A 43 3.25 7.97 10.42
N LEU A 44 2.75 6.81 10.85
CA LEU A 44 1.34 6.58 11.10
C LEU A 44 0.91 6.91 12.53
N ARG A 45 1.84 7.19 13.45
CA ARG A 45 1.51 7.55 14.84
C ARG A 45 0.75 8.88 14.84
N GLY A 46 -0.57 8.80 15.00
CA GLY A 46 -1.50 9.92 14.99
C GLY A 46 -2.42 9.98 13.77
N ALA A 47 -2.17 9.15 12.75
CA ALA A 47 -3.14 8.92 11.69
C ALA A 47 -4.10 7.82 12.14
N ASP A 48 -5.40 8.11 12.13
CA ASP A 48 -6.44 7.09 12.37
C ASP A 48 -6.73 6.29 11.09
N SER A 49 -6.27 6.77 9.94
CA SER A 49 -6.52 6.17 8.63
C SER A 49 -5.52 6.57 7.55
N ILE A 50 -5.49 5.80 6.47
CA ILE A 50 -4.73 6.05 5.24
C ILE A 50 -5.70 6.02 4.06
N GLU A 51 -5.59 6.97 3.13
CA GLU A 51 -6.33 6.92 1.88
C GLU A 51 -5.71 5.90 0.92
N LEU A 52 -6.56 5.08 0.31
CA LEU A 52 -6.27 4.10 -0.72
C LEU A 52 -6.96 4.54 -2.01
N ASP A 53 -6.26 4.37 -3.13
CA ASP A 53 -6.86 4.51 -4.45
C ASP A 53 -7.91 3.42 -4.71
N ASN A 54 -8.64 3.51 -5.82
CA ASN A 54 -9.51 2.42 -6.25
C ASN A 54 -8.70 1.36 -6.99
N GLY A 55 -8.81 0.11 -6.56
CA GLY A 55 -8.16 -1.01 -7.23
C GLY A 55 -7.61 -2.08 -6.26
N PRO A 56 -6.72 -2.94 -6.77
CA PRO A 56 -6.09 -3.97 -5.96
C PRO A 56 -5.06 -3.35 -5.00
N HIS A 57 -5.08 -3.78 -3.74
CA HIS A 57 -4.12 -3.37 -2.71
C HIS A 57 -3.49 -4.58 -2.03
N GLN A 58 -2.27 -4.40 -1.54
CA GLN A 58 -1.54 -5.35 -0.72
C GLN A 58 -1.02 -4.68 0.55
N LEU A 59 -1.28 -5.31 1.69
CA LEU A 59 -0.72 -4.89 2.97
C LEU A 59 0.18 -5.99 3.49
N VAL A 60 1.30 -5.59 4.10
CA VAL A 60 2.07 -6.43 5.02
C VAL A 60 1.97 -5.82 6.38
N PHE A 61 1.55 -6.58 7.38
CA PHE A 61 1.39 -6.10 8.75
C PHE A 61 1.67 -7.20 9.76
N ARG A 62 1.82 -6.81 11.02
CA ARG A 62 1.82 -7.72 12.18
C ARG A 62 0.68 -7.38 13.11
N VAL A 63 0.19 -8.38 13.83
CA VAL A 63 -0.72 -8.16 14.96
C VAL A 63 0.11 -8.04 16.22
N GLU A 64 -0.08 -6.94 16.95
CA GLU A 64 0.55 -6.68 18.24
C GLU A 64 -0.53 -6.64 19.31
N LYS A 65 -0.44 -7.52 20.31
CA LYS A 65 -1.46 -7.59 21.37
C LYS A 65 -0.87 -8.06 22.69
N THR A 66 -1.29 -7.45 23.79
CA THR A 66 -0.96 -7.95 25.12
C THR A 66 -1.80 -9.18 25.43
N ILE A 67 -1.14 -10.29 25.74
CA ILE A 67 -1.76 -11.56 26.10
C ILE A 67 -1.40 -11.96 27.53
N HIS A 68 -2.28 -12.73 28.17
CA HIS A 68 -2.09 -13.27 29.51
C HIS A 68 -1.44 -14.66 29.44
N LEU A 69 -0.44 -14.85 30.27
CA LEU A 69 0.25 -16.13 30.49
C LEU A 69 -0.40 -16.89 31.66
N SER A 70 -0.09 -18.19 31.77
CA SER A 70 -0.67 -19.07 32.79
C SER A 70 -0.29 -18.71 34.23
N ASN A 71 0.80 -17.97 34.41
CA ASN A 71 1.30 -17.46 35.70
C ASN A 71 0.77 -16.06 36.06
N SER A 72 -0.28 -15.57 35.38
CA SER A 72 -0.82 -14.21 35.54
C SER A 72 0.12 -13.08 35.12
N GLU A 73 1.19 -13.39 34.38
CA GLU A 73 2.01 -12.36 33.73
C GLU A 73 1.39 -11.95 32.38
N GLU A 74 1.63 -10.71 31.98
CA GLU A 74 1.27 -10.20 30.66
C GLU A 74 2.50 -10.17 29.75
N ARG A 75 2.29 -10.47 28.47
CA ARG A 75 3.34 -10.38 27.44
C ARG A 75 2.80 -9.74 26.18
N LEU A 76 3.60 -8.89 25.55
CA LEU A 76 3.34 -8.44 24.18
C LEU A 76 3.56 -9.61 23.21
N TYR A 77 2.48 -10.10 22.62
CA TYR A 77 2.49 -11.00 21.47
C TYR A 77 2.65 -10.19 20.18
N ILE A 78 3.49 -10.69 19.28
CA ILE A 78 3.73 -10.14 17.95
C ILE A 78 3.61 -11.30 16.96
N SER A 79 2.66 -11.23 16.03
CA SER A 79 2.46 -12.29 15.04
C SER A 79 3.62 -12.38 14.05
N PRO A 80 3.75 -13.51 13.31
CA PRO A 80 4.43 -13.52 12.03
C PRO A 80 3.89 -12.39 11.14
N PRO A 81 4.72 -11.80 10.25
CA PRO A 81 4.21 -10.83 9.29
C PRO A 81 3.25 -11.52 8.33
N LEU A 82 2.09 -10.89 8.10
CA LEU A 82 1.02 -11.40 7.27
C LEU A 82 0.93 -10.56 5.99
N VAL A 83 0.70 -11.20 4.84
CA VAL A 83 0.40 -10.54 3.58
C VAL A 83 -1.09 -10.69 3.31
N VAL A 84 -1.79 -9.58 3.12
CA VAL A 84 -3.19 -9.56 2.67
C VAL A 84 -3.30 -8.84 1.35
N SER A 85 -4.05 -9.42 0.41
CA SER A 85 -4.42 -8.77 -0.85
C SER A 85 -5.93 -8.70 -0.99
N PHE A 86 -6.46 -7.54 -1.36
CA PHE A 86 -7.89 -7.27 -1.55
C PHE A 86 -8.07 -6.22 -2.65
N ASN A 87 -9.32 -5.88 -2.99
CA ASN A 87 -9.63 -4.86 -4.00
C ASN A 87 -10.66 -3.88 -3.44
N THR A 88 -10.38 -2.58 -3.55
CA THR A 88 -11.21 -1.50 -3.02
C THR A 88 -12.38 -1.11 -3.92
N GLN A 89 -12.45 -1.57 -5.18
CA GLN A 89 -13.58 -1.40 -6.11
C GLN A 89 -14.50 -0.16 -5.85
N LEU A 90 -15.57 -0.34 -5.06
CA LEU A 90 -16.56 0.68 -4.67
C LEU A 90 -16.74 0.77 -3.14
N ILE A 91 -15.79 0.27 -2.36
CA ILE A 91 -15.84 0.36 -0.89
C ILE A 91 -15.21 1.67 -0.43
N ASN A 92 -15.90 2.44 0.39
CA ASN A 92 -15.38 3.73 0.84
C ASN A 92 -14.45 3.62 2.06
N GLN A 93 -14.47 2.47 2.74
CA GLN A 93 -13.72 2.26 3.96
C GLN A 93 -13.30 0.80 4.09
N VAL A 94 -12.16 0.55 4.74
CA VAL A 94 -11.63 -0.78 5.08
C VAL A 94 -11.26 -0.80 6.56
N ASN A 95 -11.81 -1.75 7.31
CA ASN A 95 -11.54 -1.94 8.72
C ASN A 95 -10.99 -3.33 8.99
N PHE A 96 -9.98 -3.43 9.86
CA PHE A 96 -9.52 -4.71 10.36
C PHE A 96 -10.48 -5.29 11.40
N ARG A 97 -10.87 -6.55 11.25
CA ARG A 97 -11.48 -7.39 12.29
C ARG A 97 -10.54 -8.56 12.61
N LEU A 98 -9.94 -8.49 13.80
CA LEU A 98 -9.06 -9.52 14.33
C LEU A 98 -9.85 -10.51 15.21
N PRO A 99 -9.45 -11.80 15.24
CA PRO A 99 -10.01 -12.77 16.18
C PRO A 99 -9.59 -12.45 17.61
N ARG A 100 -10.22 -13.15 18.56
CA ARG A 100 -9.79 -13.12 19.96
C ARG A 100 -8.35 -13.65 20.08
N LEU A 101 -7.54 -12.89 20.81
CA LEU A 101 -6.10 -13.08 20.98
C LEU A 101 -5.73 -12.56 22.38
N GLU A 102 -6.05 -13.32 23.41
CA GLU A 102 -5.92 -12.90 24.81
C GLU A 102 -4.98 -13.79 25.63
N ASN A 103 -4.61 -14.97 25.11
CA ASN A 103 -3.77 -15.94 25.81
C ASN A 103 -2.85 -16.69 24.85
N GLU A 104 -1.88 -17.41 25.42
CA GLU A 104 -0.86 -18.15 24.66
C GLU A 104 -1.46 -19.21 23.71
N ARG A 105 -2.58 -19.86 24.10
CA ARG A 105 -3.24 -20.86 23.23
C ARG A 105 -3.81 -20.21 21.96
N GLU A 106 -4.47 -19.06 22.10
CA GLU A 106 -5.03 -18.31 20.98
C GLU A 106 -3.92 -17.76 20.08
N ALA A 107 -2.84 -17.23 20.66
CA ALA A 107 -1.66 -16.78 19.93
C ALA A 107 -1.01 -17.91 19.11
N ASN A 108 -0.76 -19.07 19.73
CA ASN A 108 -0.19 -20.23 19.04
C ASN A 108 -1.11 -20.74 17.91
N HIS A 109 -2.44 -20.67 18.09
CA HIS A 109 -3.38 -21.02 17.02
C HIS A 109 -3.31 -20.04 15.85
N PHE A 110 -3.19 -18.75 16.15
CA PHE A 110 -3.09 -17.70 15.13
C PHE A 110 -1.77 -17.78 14.34
N ASP A 111 -0.66 -18.12 15.00
CA ASP A 111 0.63 -18.34 14.33
C ASP A 111 0.55 -19.51 13.32
N ALA A 112 -0.14 -20.59 13.69
CA ALA A 112 -0.27 -21.77 12.85
C ALA A 112 -1.30 -21.60 11.72
N ALA A 113 -2.38 -20.87 11.97
CA ALA A 113 -3.48 -20.68 11.03
C ALA A 113 -4.08 -19.28 11.18
N PRO A 114 -3.41 -18.24 10.67
CA PRO A 114 -3.87 -16.86 10.83
C PRO A 114 -5.22 -16.66 10.15
N ARG A 115 -6.10 -15.92 10.81
CA ARG A 115 -7.44 -15.58 10.33
C ARG A 115 -7.69 -14.12 10.61
N LEU A 116 -8.17 -13.38 9.63
CA LEU A 116 -8.59 -12.00 9.80
C LEU A 116 -9.69 -11.72 8.79
N GLU A 117 -10.50 -10.70 9.07
CA GLU A 117 -11.45 -10.17 8.11
C GLU A 117 -11.20 -8.69 7.89
N LEU A 118 -11.35 -8.25 6.65
CA LEU A 118 -11.49 -6.84 6.34
C LEU A 118 -12.98 -6.57 6.17
N LEU A 119 -13.48 -5.49 6.77
CA LEU A 119 -14.88 -5.07 6.69
C LEU A 119 -14.99 -3.70 6.04
N ASP A 120 -16.02 -3.48 5.25
CA ASP A 120 -16.31 -2.17 4.69
C ASP A 120 -16.99 -1.22 5.70
N GLY A 121 -17.48 -0.07 5.22
CA GLY A 121 -18.21 0.90 6.03
C GLY A 121 -19.53 0.38 6.60
N ASP A 122 -20.15 -0.61 5.95
CA ASP A 122 -21.41 -1.23 6.35
C ASP A 122 -21.18 -2.53 7.15
N ALA A 123 -19.95 -2.76 7.61
CA ALA A 123 -19.50 -3.96 8.30
C ALA A 123 -19.63 -5.25 7.47
N THR A 124 -19.67 -5.13 6.14
CA THR A 124 -19.74 -6.25 5.21
C THR A 124 -18.33 -6.81 4.93
N PRO A 125 -18.12 -8.14 4.94
CA PRO A 125 -16.81 -8.72 4.67
C PRO A 125 -16.28 -8.43 3.27
N ILE A 126 -15.07 -7.91 3.19
CA ILE A 126 -14.30 -7.69 1.96
C ILE A 126 -13.54 -8.98 1.63
N PRO A 127 -13.70 -9.55 0.42
CA PRO A 127 -12.94 -10.72 0.00
C PRO A 127 -11.44 -10.48 0.02
N VAL A 128 -10.71 -11.32 0.76
CA VAL A 128 -9.26 -11.21 0.92
C VAL A 128 -8.56 -12.52 0.59
N LYS A 129 -7.31 -12.42 0.14
CA LYS A 129 -6.35 -13.51 0.22
C LYS A 129 -5.35 -13.18 1.32
N LEU A 130 -5.12 -14.14 2.22
CA LEU A 130 -4.23 -14.02 3.37
C LEU A 130 -3.15 -15.10 3.30
N ASP A 131 -1.92 -14.73 3.62
CA ASP A 131 -0.78 -15.63 3.71
C ASP A 131 0.24 -15.13 4.75
N ILE A 132 1.17 -15.99 5.15
CA ILE A 132 2.30 -15.61 6.01
C ILE A 132 3.47 -15.16 5.12
N LEU A 133 4.04 -13.99 5.40
CA LEU A 133 5.30 -13.55 4.80
C LEU A 133 6.46 -14.28 5.49
N ALA A 134 6.85 -15.42 4.93
CA ALA A 134 8.04 -16.14 5.40
C ALA A 134 9.29 -15.27 5.22
N ILE A 135 9.88 -14.83 6.33
CA ILE A 135 11.09 -14.02 6.33
C ILE A 135 12.30 -14.93 6.10
N THR A 136 13.02 -14.65 5.03
CA THR A 136 14.20 -15.43 4.60
C THR A 136 15.52 -14.77 4.97
N SER A 137 15.49 -13.47 5.27
CA SER A 137 16.67 -12.71 5.69
C SER A 137 17.13 -13.11 7.09
N THR A 138 18.44 -13.29 7.25
CA THR A 138 19.13 -13.49 8.53
C THR A 138 19.64 -12.17 9.13
N ALA A 139 19.35 -11.03 8.50
CA ALA A 139 19.79 -9.73 8.96
C ALA A 139 19.12 -9.32 10.28
N LYS A 140 19.82 -8.51 11.09
CA LYS A 140 19.29 -7.97 12.35
C LYS A 140 18.03 -7.11 12.16
N THR A 141 17.96 -6.41 11.03
CA THR A 141 16.81 -5.60 10.62
C THR A 141 16.24 -6.18 9.34
N ILE A 142 14.96 -6.51 9.35
CA ILE A 142 14.27 -7.05 8.18
C ILE A 142 13.87 -5.91 7.24
N ASP A 143 14.23 -6.06 5.97
CA ASP A 143 13.75 -5.22 4.89
C ASP A 143 12.46 -5.82 4.30
N TYR A 144 11.32 -5.34 4.78
CA TYR A 144 10.02 -5.87 4.35
C TYR A 144 9.68 -5.55 2.89
N GLU A 145 10.28 -4.51 2.27
CA GLU A 145 10.08 -4.24 0.84
C GLU A 145 10.72 -5.35 0.01
N VAL A 146 11.96 -5.72 0.34
CA VAL A 146 12.66 -6.81 -0.33
C VAL A 146 11.97 -8.16 -0.11
N GLU A 147 11.51 -8.43 1.11
CA GLU A 147 10.81 -9.69 1.40
C GLU A 147 9.46 -9.77 0.67
N VAL A 148 8.68 -8.69 0.60
CA VAL A 148 7.40 -8.70 -0.13
C VAL A 148 7.62 -8.74 -1.65
N GLU A 149 8.67 -8.11 -2.16
CA GLU A 149 9.01 -8.18 -3.59
C GLU A 149 9.32 -9.63 -3.97
N ARG A 150 10.14 -10.33 -3.17
CA ARG A 150 10.42 -11.75 -3.35
C ARG A 150 9.15 -12.60 -3.25
N TYR A 151 8.31 -12.31 -2.26
CA TYR A 151 7.01 -12.97 -2.08
C TYR A 151 6.15 -12.82 -3.35
N ASN A 152 6.02 -11.60 -3.88
CA ASN A 152 5.22 -11.32 -5.08
C ASN A 152 5.80 -11.98 -6.34
N LYS A 153 7.13 -12.00 -6.50
CA LYS A 153 7.81 -12.72 -7.60
C LYS A 153 7.59 -14.24 -7.55
N SER A 154 7.32 -14.80 -6.36
CA SER A 154 7.07 -16.23 -6.19
C SER A 154 5.62 -16.66 -6.45
N ALA A 155 4.72 -15.73 -6.84
CA ALA A 155 3.33 -16.01 -7.19
C ALA A 155 2.56 -16.81 -6.12
N LYS A 156 2.78 -16.45 -4.85
CA LYS A 156 2.09 -17.03 -3.69
C LYS A 156 0.65 -16.53 -3.57
N ARG A 157 -0.07 -17.07 -2.59
CA ARG A 157 -1.52 -16.93 -2.44
C ARG A 157 -1.99 -15.46 -2.46
N ALA A 158 -1.35 -14.58 -1.71
CA ALA A 158 -1.69 -13.17 -1.60
C ALA A 158 -0.79 -12.27 -2.46
N SER A 159 -0.08 -12.85 -3.45
CA SER A 159 0.86 -12.09 -4.28
C SER A 159 0.13 -11.20 -5.28
N LEU A 160 0.64 -9.98 -5.44
CA LEU A 160 0.25 -9.06 -6.50
C LEU A 160 1.49 -8.68 -7.30
N PRO A 161 1.73 -9.32 -8.47
CA PRO A 161 2.94 -9.10 -9.27
C PRO A 161 3.20 -7.65 -9.66
N GLN A 162 2.16 -6.83 -9.80
CA GLN A 162 2.29 -5.39 -10.08
C GLN A 162 3.10 -4.63 -9.00
N PHE A 163 3.12 -5.13 -7.76
CA PHE A 163 3.90 -4.55 -6.67
C PHE A 163 5.28 -5.19 -6.52
N ALA A 164 5.66 -6.10 -7.43
CA ALA A 164 6.97 -6.73 -7.48
C ALA A 164 7.94 -6.04 -8.44
N THR A 165 7.43 -5.14 -9.29
CA THR A 165 8.15 -4.58 -10.44
C THR A 165 8.31 -3.08 -10.25
N MET A 166 9.18 -2.67 -9.34
CA MET A 166 9.55 -1.26 -9.20
C MET A 166 11.06 -1.00 -9.27
N MET A 167 11.88 -2.00 -9.63
CA MET A 167 13.34 -1.83 -9.73
C MET A 167 14.01 -2.40 -10.99
N ALA A 168 13.26 -2.85 -12.00
CA ALA A 168 13.87 -3.39 -13.21
C ALA A 168 12.95 -3.30 -14.45
N ASP A 169 12.74 -2.09 -14.99
CA ASP A 169 12.74 -1.84 -16.45
C ASP A 169 12.69 -0.33 -16.80
N ASP A 170 13.57 0.50 -16.23
CA ASP A 170 13.63 1.93 -16.61
C ASP A 170 14.18 2.17 -18.04
N SER A 171 14.60 1.11 -18.72
CA SER A 171 15.00 1.16 -20.14
C SER A 171 13.79 1.20 -21.09
N THR A 172 12.59 0.83 -20.65
CA THR A 172 11.36 0.86 -21.47
C THR A 172 10.48 2.09 -21.21
N LEU A 173 10.70 2.82 -20.10
CA LEU A 173 10.04 4.11 -19.82
C LEU A 173 10.75 5.32 -20.45
N LEU A 174 12.01 5.17 -20.88
CA LEU A 174 12.76 6.21 -21.62
C LEU A 174 12.54 6.18 -23.13
N SER A 175 11.73 5.23 -23.64
CA SER A 175 11.45 5.06 -25.07
C SER A 175 9.98 5.32 -25.46
N GLY A 176 9.13 5.72 -24.52
CA GLY A 176 7.72 6.05 -24.74
C GLY A 176 7.36 7.49 -24.36
N VAL A 177 7.66 8.44 -25.25
CA VAL A 177 7.03 9.77 -25.23
C VAL A 177 5.54 9.56 -25.50
N SER A 178 4.65 9.73 -24.50
CA SER A 178 3.23 10.14 -24.65
C SER A 178 2.28 9.73 -23.49
N GLU A 179 2.56 10.06 -22.22
CA GLU A 179 1.51 9.99 -21.16
C GLU A 179 1.66 11.02 -20.02
N LEU A 180 2.44 12.08 -20.22
CA LEU A 180 2.81 13.08 -19.19
C LEU A 180 1.92 14.35 -19.13
N ASP A 181 0.75 14.37 -19.77
CA ASP A 181 -0.11 15.58 -19.84
C ASP A 181 -1.28 15.63 -18.83
N ALA A 182 -1.30 14.75 -17.81
CA ALA A 182 -2.30 14.85 -16.74
C ALA A 182 -1.69 14.54 -15.37
N ILE A 183 -1.33 15.58 -14.62
CA ILE A 183 -0.99 15.48 -13.19
C ILE A 183 -2.33 15.49 -12.41
N PRO A 184 -2.82 14.38 -11.85
CA PRO A 184 -3.92 14.42 -10.91
C PRO A 184 -3.51 15.23 -9.66
N PRO A 185 -4.43 15.93 -8.99
CA PRO A 185 -4.14 16.86 -7.88
C PRO A 185 -3.67 16.19 -6.58
N GLN A 186 -3.10 14.99 -6.64
CA GLN A 186 -2.53 14.30 -5.48
C GLN A 186 -1.38 15.12 -4.90
N SER A 187 -1.48 15.37 -3.60
CA SER A 187 -0.78 16.40 -2.83
C SER A 187 0.65 16.72 -3.27
N GLN A 188 0.97 18.01 -3.43
CA GLN A 188 2.35 18.50 -3.61
C GLN A 188 3.32 17.88 -2.58
N VAL A 189 2.80 17.55 -1.38
CA VAL A 189 3.52 16.84 -0.31
C VAL A 189 3.97 15.44 -0.75
N LEU A 190 3.10 14.62 -1.34
CA LEU A 190 3.47 13.29 -1.83
C LEU A 190 4.50 13.37 -2.96
N THR A 191 4.34 14.32 -3.88
CA THR A 191 5.30 14.54 -4.98
C THR A 191 6.67 14.99 -4.44
N GLU A 192 6.71 15.93 -3.49
CA GLU A 192 7.94 16.35 -2.83
C GLU A 192 8.61 15.20 -2.07
N GLN A 193 7.82 14.37 -1.37
CA GLN A 193 8.33 13.20 -0.66
C GLN A 193 8.97 12.18 -1.61
N ARG A 194 8.34 11.91 -2.77
CA ARG A 194 8.90 11.04 -3.81
C ARG A 194 10.22 11.60 -4.33
N LEU A 195 10.28 12.89 -4.66
CA LEU A 195 11.50 13.55 -5.13
C LEU A 195 12.64 13.43 -4.09
N LYS A 196 12.37 13.74 -2.82
CA LYS A 196 13.36 13.62 -1.74
C LYS A 196 13.83 12.17 -1.54
N TYR A 197 12.93 11.20 -1.65
CA TYR A 197 13.25 9.79 -1.51
C TYR A 197 14.20 9.32 -2.62
N TRP A 198 13.85 9.58 -3.89
CA TRP A 198 14.67 9.20 -5.03
C TRP A 198 16.03 9.91 -5.02
N PHE A 199 16.06 11.19 -4.64
CA PHE A 199 17.30 11.93 -4.49
C PHE A 199 18.24 11.31 -3.44
N LYS A 200 17.70 10.76 -2.34
CA LYS A 200 18.51 10.07 -1.31
C LYS A 200 19.03 8.70 -1.75
N LEU A 201 18.34 8.00 -2.65
CA LEU A 201 18.80 6.71 -3.16
C LEU A 201 19.84 6.83 -4.28
N ALA A 202 19.78 7.90 -5.05
CA ALA A 202 20.73 8.17 -6.13
C ALA A 202 22.19 8.23 -5.64
N ASP A 203 23.12 7.74 -6.45
CA ASP A 203 24.56 7.87 -6.23
C ASP A 203 25.03 9.35 -6.37
N PRO A 204 26.25 9.69 -5.91
CA PRO A 204 26.73 11.08 -5.95
C PRO A 204 26.73 11.72 -7.34
N GLN A 205 27.02 10.96 -8.41
CA GLN A 205 27.04 11.48 -9.77
C GLN A 205 25.62 11.77 -10.25
N THR A 206 24.69 10.85 -10.00
CA THR A 206 23.27 11.03 -10.34
C THR A 206 22.65 12.22 -9.61
N ARG A 207 22.97 12.41 -8.32
CA ARG A 207 22.52 13.59 -7.55
C ARG A 207 23.03 14.89 -8.15
N ASN A 208 24.30 14.96 -8.52
CA ASN A 208 24.88 16.15 -9.14
C ASN A 208 24.19 16.50 -10.47
N THR A 209 23.97 15.49 -11.32
CA THR A 209 23.24 15.68 -12.59
C THR A 209 21.82 16.18 -12.35
N PHE A 210 21.12 15.62 -11.35
CA PHE A 210 19.77 16.05 -11.00
C PHE A 210 19.74 17.50 -10.51
N LEU A 211 20.67 17.92 -9.64
CA LEU A 211 20.75 19.30 -9.16
C LEU A 211 21.00 20.28 -10.32
N GLN A 212 21.90 19.95 -11.25
CA GLN A 212 22.15 20.77 -12.44
C GLN A 212 20.94 20.88 -13.36
N TRP A 213 20.16 19.80 -13.50
CA TRP A 213 18.91 19.83 -14.25
C TRP A 213 17.86 20.69 -13.55
N ALA A 214 17.73 20.56 -12.23
CA ALA A 214 16.77 21.31 -11.41
C ALA A 214 17.04 22.82 -11.44
N GLU A 215 18.31 23.25 -11.40
CA GLU A 215 18.71 24.67 -11.54
C GLU A 215 18.34 25.28 -12.90
N LYS A 216 18.25 24.45 -13.95
CA LYS A 216 17.88 24.90 -15.31
C LYS A 216 16.38 24.97 -15.53
N GLN A 217 15.57 24.48 -14.58
CA GLN A 217 14.12 24.54 -14.73
C GLN A 217 13.64 25.98 -14.49
N PRO A 218 12.77 26.53 -15.36
CA PRO A 218 12.17 27.83 -15.10
C PRO A 218 11.34 27.76 -13.82
N SER A 219 11.53 28.73 -12.93
CA SER A 219 10.55 29.00 -11.86
C SER A 219 9.27 29.48 -12.55
N SER A 220 8.22 28.67 -12.54
CA SER A 220 6.89 29.07 -13.00
C SER A 220 6.43 30.38 -12.38
#